data_AF-A0A7S0G0I1-F1
#
_entry.id   AF-A0A7S0G0I1-F1
#
_cell.length_a   1.000
_cell.length_b   1.000
_cell.length_c   1.000
_cell.angle_alpha   90.00
_cell.angle_beta   90.00
_cell.angle_gamma   90.00
#
_symmetry.space_group_name_H-M   'P 1'
#
loop_
_entity.id
_entity.type
_entity.pdbx_description
1 polymer ?
#
loop_
_entity_poly.entity_id
_entity_poly.type
_entity_poly.pdbx_seq_one_letter_code
_entity_poly.pdbx_strand_id
1 'polypeptide(L)'
;HPQDFELCSDLIEVNIDLGGIYSEKTTKKGAADKDEDEKSTKGRSSTATIHLSNNMILYLREVSQYLLLVCIMRRQNFDGNVGLIEYNVKIFAEGLREIIVRRRQELNLPSES
;
A
#
# COMPACT_ATOMS: atom_id res chain seq x y z
N HIS A 1 -14.40 15.63 -3.52
CA HIS A 1 -15.71 15.68 -4.21
C HIS A 1 -16.29 14.27 -4.23
N PRO A 2 -17.62 14.02 -4.25
CA PRO A 2 -18.17 12.66 -4.28
C PRO A 2 -17.59 11.78 -5.41
N GLN A 3 -17.35 12.39 -6.58
CA GLN A 3 -16.72 11.72 -7.72
C GLN A 3 -15.26 11.31 -7.48
N ASP A 4 -14.51 12.05 -6.65
CA ASP A 4 -13.14 11.68 -6.31
C ASP A 4 -13.11 10.40 -5.47
N PHE A 5 -14.13 10.21 -4.61
CA PHE A 5 -14.25 9.01 -3.78
C PHE A 5 -14.58 7.78 -4.63
N GLU A 6 -15.54 7.91 -5.56
CA GLU A 6 -15.89 6.86 -6.52
C GLU A 6 -14.66 6.44 -7.34
N LEU A 7 -13.94 7.41 -7.90
CA LEU A 7 -12.72 7.16 -8.67
C LEU A 7 -11.61 6.48 -7.85
N CYS A 8 -11.44 6.86 -6.57
CA CYS A 8 -10.51 6.19 -5.66
C CYS A 8 -10.95 4.75 -5.33
N SER A 9 -12.25 4.49 -5.24
CA SER A 9 -12.79 3.14 -5.03
C SER A 9 -12.50 2.26 -6.24
N ASP A 10 -12.80 2.75 -7.44
CA ASP A 10 -12.53 2.04 -8.71
C ASP A 10 -11.04 1.68 -8.84
N LEU A 11 -10.14 2.60 -8.45
CA LEU A 11 -8.71 2.35 -8.42
C LEU A 11 -8.32 1.18 -7.49
N ILE A 12 -8.93 1.11 -6.31
CA ILE A 12 -8.66 0.04 -5.34
C ILE A 12 -9.12 -1.30 -5.90
N GLU A 13 -10.31 -1.36 -6.51
CA GLU A 13 -10.85 -2.56 -7.14
C GLU A 13 -9.92 -3.06 -8.26
N VAL A 14 -9.54 -2.18 -9.19
CA VAL A 14 -8.59 -2.53 -10.27
C VAL A 14 -7.27 -3.05 -9.71
N ASN A 15 -6.72 -2.41 -8.67
CA ASN A 15 -5.47 -2.84 -8.06
C ASN A 15 -5.59 -4.23 -7.40
N ILE A 16 -6.70 -4.49 -6.71
CA ILE A 16 -6.97 -5.79 -6.06
C ILE A 16 -7.16 -6.89 -7.11
N ASP A 17 -7.94 -6.62 -8.15
CA ASP A 17 -8.22 -7.61 -9.20
C ASP A 17 -6.95 -7.99 -9.96
N LEU A 18 -6.11 -7.01 -10.33
CA LEU A 18 -4.81 -7.27 -10.95
C LEU A 18 -3.88 -8.04 -10.00
N GLY A 19 -3.87 -7.69 -8.72
CA GLY A 19 -3.14 -8.43 -7.69
C GLY A 19 -3.62 -9.88 -7.57
N GLY A 20 -4.93 -10.13 -7.65
CA GLY A 20 -5.51 -11.47 -7.60
C GLY A 20 -5.09 -12.39 -8.76
N ILE A 21 -4.87 -11.80 -9.95
CA ILE A 21 -4.45 -12.53 -11.15
C ILE A 21 -2.93 -12.72 -11.19
N TYR A 22 -2.17 -11.65 -10.91
CA TYR A 22 -0.73 -11.59 -11.19
C TYR A 22 0.17 -11.59 -9.96
N SER A 23 -0.36 -11.53 -8.74
CA SER A 23 0.47 -11.69 -7.56
C SER A 23 0.94 -13.14 -7.47
N GLU A 24 2.26 -13.34 -7.56
CA GLU A 24 2.91 -14.62 -7.31
C GLU A 24 2.45 -15.16 -5.96
N LYS A 25 1.64 -16.22 -6.02
CA LYS A 25 1.48 -17.14 -4.90
C LYS A 25 2.85 -17.77 -4.76
N THR A 26 3.63 -17.38 -3.75
CA THR A 26 4.78 -18.17 -3.34
C THR A 26 4.21 -19.54 -2.95
N THR A 27 4.20 -20.45 -3.92
CA THR A 27 3.79 -21.81 -3.70
C THR A 27 4.81 -22.40 -2.75
N LYS A 28 4.52 -22.34 -1.44
CA LYS A 28 5.07 -23.29 -0.48
C LYS A 28 4.54 -24.67 -0.85
N LYS A 29 5.10 -25.26 -1.91
CA LYS A 29 4.86 -26.64 -2.29
C LYS A 29 6.13 -27.42 -1.97
N GLY A 30 6.10 -28.04 -0.78
CA GLY A 30 6.87 -29.24 -0.45
C GLY A 30 8.33 -29.02 -0.07
N ALA A 31 8.59 -28.86 1.22
CA ALA A 31 9.48 -29.73 1.97
C ALA A 31 9.41 -29.30 3.44
N ALA A 32 9.33 -30.30 4.31
CA ALA A 32 9.62 -30.12 5.71
C ALA A 32 11.01 -29.51 5.85
N ASP A 33 11.11 -28.30 6.41
CA ASP A 33 12.04 -28.10 7.50
C ASP A 33 11.61 -26.91 8.35
N LYS A 34 11.88 -27.07 9.64
CA LYS A 34 11.70 -26.06 10.66
C LYS A 34 12.80 -25.01 10.49
N ASP A 35 12.48 -23.80 10.92
CA ASP A 35 13.40 -22.67 11.07
C ASP A 35 13.94 -22.13 9.75
N GLU A 36 13.31 -21.08 9.23
CA GLU A 36 14.01 -19.96 8.56
C GLU A 36 13.01 -18.88 8.11
N ASP A 37 13.33 -17.65 8.52
CA ASP A 37 12.99 -16.38 7.89
C ASP A 37 11.56 -15.81 7.99
N GLU A 38 11.35 -15.09 9.10
CA GLU A 38 10.57 -13.83 9.20
C GLU A 38 11.01 -12.72 8.20
N LYS A 39 11.83 -13.05 7.20
CA LYS A 39 12.45 -12.10 6.27
C LYS A 39 11.80 -12.04 4.89
N SER A 40 10.89 -12.97 4.57
CA SER A 40 10.29 -13.07 3.23
C SER A 40 8.98 -12.28 3.04
N THR A 41 8.37 -11.75 4.11
CA THR A 41 7.19 -10.85 4.02
C THR A 41 7.57 -9.37 3.91
N LYS A 42 8.87 -9.04 3.91
CA LYS A 42 9.37 -7.65 3.86
C LYS A 42 9.31 -7.00 2.46
N GLY A 43 8.74 -7.67 1.46
CA GLY A 43 9.05 -7.35 0.06
C GLY A 43 7.94 -6.79 -0.82
N ARG A 44 6.67 -6.79 -0.42
CA ARG A 44 5.57 -6.48 -1.37
C ARG A 44 4.54 -5.56 -0.74
N SER A 45 4.89 -4.27 -0.60
CA SER A 45 3.87 -3.24 -0.38
C SER A 45 3.16 -2.95 -1.70
N SER A 46 1.83 -3.11 -1.74
CA SER A 46 1.06 -2.81 -2.94
C SER A 46 1.23 -1.34 -3.34
N THR A 47 1.50 -1.09 -4.62
CA THR A 47 1.66 0.27 -5.16
C THR A 47 1.11 0.30 -6.58
N ALA A 48 0.38 1.36 -6.93
CA ALA A 48 -0.11 1.57 -8.29
C ALA A 48 -0.11 3.06 -8.64
N THR A 49 0.17 3.37 -9.90
CA THR A 49 0.12 4.73 -10.43
C THR A 49 -0.64 4.71 -11.74
N ILE A 50 -1.73 5.48 -11.83
CA ILE A 50 -2.54 5.63 -13.05
C ILE A 50 -2.47 7.07 -13.52
N HIS A 51 -2.04 7.26 -14.76
CA HIS A 51 -2.03 8.55 -15.45
C HIS A 51 -3.37 8.77 -16.15
N LEU A 52 -4.10 9.80 -15.74
CA LEU A 52 -5.35 10.20 -16.37
C LEU A 52 -5.07 11.15 -17.55
N SER A 53 -5.96 11.15 -18.55
CA SER A 53 -5.84 11.99 -19.74
C SER A 53 -5.99 13.50 -19.45
N ASN A 54 -6.52 13.87 -18.29
CA ASN A 54 -6.73 15.24 -17.85
C ASN A 54 -5.58 15.82 -16.99
N ASN A 55 -4.36 15.33 -17.17
CA ASN A 55 -3.16 15.80 -16.47
C ASN A 55 -3.17 15.54 -14.94
N MET A 56 -3.92 14.53 -14.51
CA MET A 56 -3.99 14.06 -13.12
C MET A 56 -3.35 12.68 -12.98
N ILE A 57 -2.92 12.37 -11.76
CA ILE A 57 -2.34 11.09 -11.34
C ILE A 57 -3.16 10.56 -10.18
N LEU A 58 -3.52 9.29 -10.27
CA LEU A 58 -3.96 8.50 -9.13
C LEU A 58 -2.78 7.66 -8.64
N TYR A 59 -2.33 7.92 -7.42
CA TYR A 59 -1.24 7.20 -6.78
C TYR A 59 -1.78 6.43 -5.58
N LEU A 60 -1.63 5.11 -5.60
CA LEU A 60 -2.04 4.20 -4.54
C LEU A 60 -0.81 3.58 -3.90
N ARG A 61 -0.79 3.55 -2.56
CA ARG A 61 0.28 2.93 -1.78
C ARG A 61 -0.27 2.27 -0.52
N GLU A 62 0.15 1.05 -0.27
CA GLU A 62 -0.11 0.37 1.01
C GLU A 62 0.68 1.02 2.15
N VAL A 63 -0.03 1.38 3.22
CA VAL A 63 0.55 2.01 4.42
C VAL A 63 0.44 1.12 5.67
N SER A 64 -0.52 0.19 5.70
CA SER A 64 -0.58 -0.94 6.64
C SER A 64 -1.29 -2.14 5.99
N GLN A 65 -1.34 -3.28 6.67
CA GLN A 65 -2.01 -4.49 6.19
C GLN A 65 -3.47 -4.26 5.76
N TYR A 66 -4.15 -3.28 6.35
CA TYR A 66 -5.58 -3.00 6.10
C TYR A 66 -5.83 -1.59 5.55
N LEU A 67 -4.79 -0.80 5.31
CA LEU A 67 -4.93 0.60 4.91
C LEU A 67 -4.12 0.90 3.64
N LEU A 68 -4.81 1.49 2.68
CA LEU A 68 -4.24 2.04 1.45
C LEU A 68 -4.33 3.56 1.50
N LEU A 69 -3.24 4.24 1.17
CA LEU A 69 -3.22 5.66 0.85
C LEU A 69 -3.51 5.83 -0.64
N VAL A 70 -4.52 6.61 -0.97
CA VAL A 70 -4.81 7.02 -2.35
C VAL A 70 -4.66 8.54 -2.45
N CYS A 71 -3.83 8.99 -3.40
CA CYS A 71 -3.55 10.38 -3.64
C CYS A 71 -3.98 10.76 -5.07
N ILE A 72 -4.75 11.84 -5.18
CA ILE A 72 -5.08 12.48 -6.45
C ILE A 72 -4.23 13.73 -6.58
N MET A 73 -3.39 13.81 -7.61
CA MET A 73 -2.48 14.95 -7.79
C MET A 73 -2.30 15.34 -9.24
N ARG A 74 -1.88 16.59 -9.49
CA ARG A 74 -1.52 17.03 -10.84
C ARG A 74 -0.23 16.34 -11.26
N ARG A 75 -0.19 15.86 -12.51
CA ARG A 75 0.97 15.17 -13.08
C ARG A 75 2.26 15.97 -12.99
N GLN A 76 2.20 17.27 -13.22
CA GLN A 76 3.35 18.18 -13.12
C GLN A 76 4.00 18.15 -11.72
N ASN A 77 3.20 17.96 -10.67
CA ASN A 77 3.70 17.87 -9.30
C ASN A 77 4.29 16.50 -8.98
N PHE A 78 3.81 15.45 -9.64
CA PHE A 78 4.27 14.08 -9.45
C PHE A 78 5.57 13.80 -10.21
N ASP A 79 5.58 14.01 -11.53
CA ASP A 79 6.68 13.58 -12.42
C ASP A 79 8.03 14.17 -11.99
N GLY A 80 8.05 15.42 -11.52
CA GLY A 80 9.28 16.09 -11.04
C GLY A 80 9.68 15.77 -9.58
N ASN A 81 8.76 15.24 -8.77
CA ASN A 81 8.97 15.06 -7.33
C ASN A 81 8.71 13.64 -6.84
N VAL A 82 8.58 12.65 -7.72
CA VAL A 82 8.18 11.28 -7.37
C VAL A 82 9.03 10.71 -6.23
N GLY A 83 10.36 10.88 -6.26
CA GLY A 83 11.24 10.40 -5.20
C GLY A 83 11.00 11.07 -3.84
N LEU A 84 10.70 12.36 -3.82
CA LEU A 84 10.32 13.08 -2.58
C LEU A 84 8.96 12.64 -2.08
N ILE A 85 8.00 12.41 -2.99
CA ILE A 85 6.67 11.92 -2.66
C ILE A 85 6.77 10.53 -2.04
N GLU A 86 7.49 9.60 -2.66
CA GLU A 86 7.70 8.26 -2.14
C GLU A 86 8.41 8.27 -0.78
N TYR A 87 9.43 9.13 -0.61
CA TYR A 87 10.09 9.31 0.68
C TYR A 87 9.11 9.80 1.75
N ASN A 88 8.34 10.85 1.46
CA ASN A 88 7.35 11.39 2.41
C ASN A 88 6.26 10.36 2.75
N VAL A 89 5.78 9.61 1.75
CA VAL A 89 4.79 8.54 1.96
C VAL A 89 5.36 7.42 2.82
N LYS A 90 6.65 7.07 2.65
CA LYS A 90 7.33 6.11 3.52
C LYS A 90 7.34 6.61 4.98
N ILE A 91 7.78 7.84 5.22
CA ILE A 91 7.83 8.43 6.57
C ILE A 91 6.42 8.49 7.18
N PHE A 92 5.41 8.88 6.38
CA PHE A 92 4.01 8.86 6.81
C PHE A 92 3.55 7.44 7.20
N ALA A 93 3.84 6.44 6.38
CA ALA A 93 3.44 5.06 6.65
C ALA A 93 4.12 4.50 7.91
N GLU A 94 5.39 4.83 8.15
CA GLU A 94 6.11 4.49 9.37
C GLU A 94 5.44 5.12 10.60
N GLY A 95 5.17 6.42 10.58
CA GLY A 95 4.50 7.11 11.68
C GLY A 95 3.07 6.60 11.94
N LEU A 96 2.32 6.28 10.88
CA LEU A 96 0.98 5.69 11.01
C LEU A 96 1.01 4.33 11.70
N ARG A 97 1.97 3.46 11.32
CA ARG A 97 2.15 2.15 11.97
C ARG A 97 2.48 2.30 13.46
N GLU A 98 3.36 3.24 13.82
CA GLU A 98 3.66 3.52 15.23
C GLU A 98 2.42 3.94 16.02
N ILE A 99 1.57 4.80 15.44
CA ILE A 99 0.32 5.24 16.07
C ILE A 99 -0.63 4.05 16.26
N ILE A 100 -0.79 3.20 15.25
CA ILE A 100 -1.66 2.01 15.32
C ILE A 100 -1.17 1.06 16.43
N VAL A 101 0.14 0.79 16.50
CA VAL A 101 0.74 -0.07 17.52
C VAL A 101 0.49 0.51 18.93
N ARG A 102 0.76 1.80 19.13
CA ARG A 102 0.52 2.46 20.44
C ARG A 102 -0.95 2.41 20.85
N ARG A 103 -1.88 2.70 19.92
CA ARG A 103 -3.33 2.64 20.20
C ARG A 103 -3.79 1.23 20.55
N ARG A 104 -3.25 0.20 19.92
CA ARG A 104 -3.56 -1.20 20.28
C ARG A 104 -3.08 -1.55 21.69
N GLN A 105 -1.89 -1.09 22.07
CA GLN A 105 -1.35 -1.29 23.41
C GLN A 105 -2.22 -0.60 24.48
N GLU A 106 -2.66 0.64 24.24
CA GLU A 106 -3.58 1.36 25.14
C GLU A 106 -4.91 0.61 25.36
N LEU A 107 -5.36 -0.13 24.36
CA LEU A 107 -6.61 -0.89 24.35
C LEU A 107 -6.44 -2.38 24.72
N ASN A 108 -5.22 -2.83 25.08
CA ASN A 108 -4.90 -4.24 25.35
C ASN A 108 -5.29 -5.21 24.21
N LEU A 109 -5.21 -4.75 22.96
CA LEU A 109 -5.44 -5.60 21.79
C LEU A 109 -4.18 -6.43 21.46
N PRO A 110 -4.32 -7.67 20.96
CA PRO A 110 -3.18 -8.48 20.53
C PRO A 110 -2.43 -7.81 19.36
N SER A 111 -1.14 -8.11 19.21
CA SER A 111 -0.30 -7.65 18.11
C SER A 111 -0.81 -8.14 16.74
N GLU A 112 -0.62 -7.35 15.68
CA GLU A 112 -0.91 -7.79 14.31
C GLU A 112 0.02 -8.94 13.91
N SER A 113 -0.53 -9.90 13.17
CA SER A 113 0.13 -11.12 12.68
C SER A 113 0.83 -10.87 11.35
#